data_AF-A0ABD2BVY7-F1
#
_entry.id   AF-A0ABD2BVY7-F1
#
_cell.length_a   1.000
_cell.length_b   1.000
_cell.length_c   1.000
_cell.angle_alpha   90.00
_cell.angle_beta   90.00
_cell.angle_gamma   90.00
#
_symmetry.space_group_name_H-M   'P 1'
#
loop_
_entity.id
_entity.type
_entity.pdbx_description
1 polymer ?
#
loop_
_entity_poly.entity_id
_entity_poly.type
_entity_poly.pdbx_seq_one_letter_code
_entity_poly.pdbx_strand_id
1 'polypeptide(L)'
;MQILRQLDVHPKVREEADILIRTFSGAIVTIISTIIMGILFLSEVNYYLTPTLSEELFVDTSRGSKLRINLDIIVPAISCDLLSIDAMDTTGEQHLQIEHNIFKRRLDLSGKPIEDPQKANITDTKALSKTTEKTIANITAETCGDCYGAANEALGIKCCNTCEDVKEAYRLRQWALPVPSTIKQCQNDKSIEKMKHAFTQGCQIYGYMEVNRVGGSFHIAPGDSFSVNHVHVHDVQPYSSSQFNMTHKIRHLSFGLNIPGKTNPMDDTLVIAREGMLLFLKSILLRNQQYVFVL
;
A
#
# COMPACT_ATOMS: atom_id res chain seq x y z
N MET A 1 -24.33 30.17 55.05
CA MET A 1 -25.47 30.31 54.11
C MET A 1 -26.45 31.40 54.59
N GLN A 2 -25.96 32.59 54.97
CA GLN A 2 -26.79 33.70 55.48
C GLN A 2 -26.74 34.95 54.58
N ILE A 3 -25.67 35.13 53.80
CA ILE A 3 -25.47 36.30 52.92
C ILE A 3 -26.37 36.26 51.68
N LEU A 4 -26.64 35.07 51.14
CA LEU A 4 -27.57 34.89 50.01
C LEU A 4 -29.03 35.19 50.36
N ARG A 5 -29.39 35.22 51.65
CA ARG A 5 -30.75 35.45 52.12
C ARG A 5 -31.14 36.94 52.13
N GLN A 6 -30.17 37.83 51.97
CA GLN A 6 -30.37 39.29 51.99
C GLN A 6 -30.49 39.91 50.59
N LEU A 7 -30.27 39.11 49.53
CA LEU A 7 -30.47 39.52 48.13
C LEU A 7 -31.83 39.11 47.57
N ASP A 8 -32.71 38.52 48.39
CA ASP A 8 -34.03 38.05 48.00
C ASP A 8 -35.06 39.19 48.17
N VAL A 9 -35.32 39.93 47.08
CA VAL A 9 -36.20 41.12 47.03
C VAL A 9 -37.68 40.75 47.16
N HIS A 10 -38.04 39.47 47.10
CA HIS A 10 -39.41 38.99 47.27
C HIS A 10 -39.55 38.13 48.53
N PRO A 11 -40.24 38.60 49.59
CA PRO A 11 -40.50 37.76 50.75
C PRO A 11 -41.38 36.56 50.33
N LYS A 12 -40.88 35.35 50.57
CA LYS A 12 -41.62 34.11 50.32
C LYS A 12 -42.96 34.14 51.04
N VAL A 13 -44.03 34.09 50.27
CA VAL A 13 -45.42 34.07 50.74
C VAL A 13 -45.59 32.86 51.66
N ARG A 14 -45.74 33.07 52.97
CA ARG A 14 -45.96 32.00 53.96
C ARG A 14 -47.40 31.44 53.93
N GLU A 15 -47.99 31.34 52.75
CA GLU A 15 -49.32 30.74 52.50
C GLU A 15 -49.25 29.64 51.42
N GLU A 16 -48.05 29.23 51.01
CA GLU A 16 -47.84 28.18 50.00
C GLU A 16 -48.27 26.76 50.45
N ALA A 17 -48.67 26.59 51.72
CA ALA A 17 -49.35 25.38 52.19
C ALA A 17 -50.89 25.47 52.13
N ASP A 18 -51.45 26.68 52.21
CA ASP A 18 -52.89 26.90 52.38
C ASP A 18 -53.60 27.25 51.05
N ILE A 19 -52.87 27.76 50.05
CA ILE A 19 -53.41 28.10 48.72
C ILE A 19 -53.28 26.92 47.73
N LEU A 20 -52.39 25.96 48.01
CA LEU A 20 -52.13 24.80 47.17
C LEU A 20 -52.86 23.56 47.71
N ILE A 21 -54.07 23.29 47.18
CA ILE A 21 -54.77 22.03 47.44
C ILE A 21 -53.92 20.89 46.84
N ARG A 22 -53.24 20.14 47.71
CA ARG A 22 -52.44 18.99 47.32
C ARG A 22 -53.36 17.86 46.86
N THR A 23 -53.55 17.73 45.57
CA THR A 23 -54.30 16.63 44.97
C THR A 23 -53.35 15.47 44.65
N PHE A 24 -53.72 14.25 45.05
CA PHE A 24 -52.95 13.05 44.74
C PHE A 24 -52.81 12.84 43.23
N SER A 25 -53.85 13.18 42.46
CA SER A 25 -53.84 13.16 40.99
C SER A 25 -52.82 14.16 40.41
N GLY A 26 -52.70 15.37 40.98
CA GLY A 26 -51.72 16.36 40.53
C GLY A 26 -50.26 15.91 40.72
N ALA A 27 -49.98 15.17 41.81
CA ALA A 27 -48.66 14.60 42.06
C ALA A 27 -48.29 13.49 41.05
N ILE A 28 -49.26 12.65 40.67
CA ILE A 28 -49.04 11.62 39.63
C ILE A 28 -48.73 12.28 38.29
N VAL A 29 -49.52 13.29 37.89
CA VAL A 29 -49.33 13.99 36.61
C VAL A 29 -47.95 14.67 36.54
N THR A 30 -47.50 15.28 37.64
CA THR A 30 -46.17 15.91 37.69
C THR A 30 -45.05 14.89 37.57
N ILE A 31 -45.11 13.76 38.28
CA ILE A 31 -44.10 12.69 38.17
C ILE A 31 -44.04 12.16 36.72
N ILE A 32 -45.18 11.88 36.11
CA ILE A 32 -45.24 11.41 34.72
C ILE A 32 -44.66 12.46 33.76
N SER A 33 -45.04 13.74 33.92
CA SER A 33 -44.52 14.83 33.08
C SER A 33 -43.01 14.99 33.21
N THR A 34 -42.46 14.91 34.42
CA THR A 34 -41.01 15.03 34.65
C THR A 34 -40.26 13.85 34.05
N ILE A 35 -40.81 12.63 34.13
CA ILE A 35 -40.24 11.44 33.49
C ILE A 35 -40.22 11.61 31.97
N ILE A 36 -41.34 12.01 31.37
CA ILE A 36 -41.43 12.22 29.91
C ILE A 36 -40.44 13.32 29.48
N MET A 37 -40.38 14.44 30.19
CA MET A 37 -39.41 15.50 29.93
C MET A 37 -37.96 15.00 30.04
N GLY A 38 -37.65 14.17 31.04
CA GLY A 38 -36.33 13.56 31.19
C GLY A 38 -35.97 12.62 30.04
N ILE A 39 -36.92 11.78 29.58
CA ILE A 39 -36.72 10.89 28.43
C ILE A 39 -36.48 11.69 27.15
N LEU A 40 -37.32 12.70 26.88
CA LEU A 40 -37.17 13.56 25.71
C LEU A 40 -35.84 14.32 25.73
N PHE A 41 -35.45 14.85 26.90
CA PHE A 41 -34.16 15.51 27.06
C PHE A 41 -32.99 14.57 26.75
N LEU A 42 -32.98 13.36 27.31
CA LEU A 42 -31.93 12.38 27.04
C LEU A 42 -31.90 11.95 25.57
N SER A 43 -33.07 11.82 24.92
CA SER A 43 -33.18 11.49 23.51
C SER A 43 -32.61 12.60 22.62
N GLU A 44 -32.98 13.86 22.87
CA GLU A 44 -32.47 15.02 22.13
C GLU A 44 -30.97 15.24 22.37
N VAL A 45 -30.49 15.03 23.60
CA VAL A 45 -29.06 15.08 23.89
C VAL A 45 -28.31 14.02 23.10
N ASN A 46 -28.83 12.79 23.03
CA ASN A 46 -28.22 11.73 22.24
C ASN A 46 -28.24 12.08 20.73
N TYR A 47 -29.36 12.58 20.22
CA TYR A 47 -29.49 13.03 18.83
C TYR A 47 -28.54 14.18 18.50
N TYR A 48 -28.41 15.16 19.39
CA TYR A 48 -27.48 16.28 19.24
C TYR A 48 -26.01 15.82 19.26
N LEU A 49 -25.69 14.79 20.05
CA LEU A 49 -24.36 14.20 20.12
C LEU A 49 -24.07 13.24 18.96
N THR A 50 -25.08 12.77 18.21
CA THR A 50 -24.86 11.96 17.01
C THR A 50 -24.42 12.83 15.83
N PRO A 51 -23.20 12.65 15.29
CA PRO A 51 -22.75 13.40 14.14
C PRO A 51 -23.49 12.96 12.86
N THR A 52 -24.04 13.91 12.11
CA THR A 52 -24.64 13.66 10.80
C THR A 52 -23.59 13.87 9.69
N LEU A 53 -23.49 12.92 8.76
CA LEU A 53 -22.58 13.02 7.61
C LEU A 53 -23.29 13.75 6.46
N SER A 54 -22.88 14.99 6.15
CA SER A 54 -23.39 15.78 5.03
C SER A 54 -22.37 15.78 3.88
N GLU A 55 -22.82 15.40 2.69
CA GLU A 55 -21.99 15.41 1.48
C GLU A 55 -22.23 16.69 0.69
N GLU A 56 -21.19 17.53 0.56
CA GLU A 56 -21.23 18.75 -0.24
C GLU A 56 -20.20 18.69 -1.36
N LEU A 57 -20.57 19.22 -2.53
CA LEU A 57 -19.68 19.33 -3.68
C LEU A 57 -19.00 20.70 -3.64
N PHE A 58 -17.68 20.71 -3.42
CA PHE A 58 -16.86 21.91 -3.50
C PHE A 58 -15.87 21.81 -4.66
N VAL A 59 -15.50 22.98 -5.21
CA VAL A 59 -14.40 23.07 -6.17
C VAL A 59 -13.09 22.90 -5.42
N ASP A 60 -12.31 21.90 -5.80
CA ASP A 60 -11.02 21.67 -5.18
C ASP A 60 -10.02 22.74 -5.60
N THR A 61 -9.66 23.62 -4.66
CA THR A 61 -8.65 24.67 -4.85
C THR A 61 -7.26 24.23 -4.39
N SER A 62 -7.11 23.01 -3.83
CA SER A 62 -5.82 22.52 -3.38
C SER A 62 -4.93 22.16 -4.57
N ARG A 63 -3.90 23.00 -4.83
CA ARG A 63 -2.87 22.69 -5.82
C ARG A 63 -1.78 21.84 -5.18
N GLY A 64 -1.41 20.73 -5.83
CA GLY A 64 -0.28 19.90 -5.42
C GLY A 64 -0.48 19.06 -4.16
N SER A 65 -1.73 18.77 -3.78
CA SER A 65 -1.99 17.82 -2.69
C SER A 65 -1.60 16.39 -3.12
N LYS A 66 -1.02 15.64 -2.18
CA LYS A 66 -0.77 14.20 -2.36
C LYS A 66 -2.00 13.41 -1.92
N LEU A 67 -2.31 12.33 -2.63
CA LEU A 67 -3.34 11.36 -2.29
C LEU A 67 -2.69 10.11 -1.73
N ARG A 68 -3.16 9.66 -0.57
CA ARG A 68 -2.73 8.40 0.03
C ARG A 68 -3.57 7.24 -0.50
N ILE A 69 -2.93 6.23 -1.08
CA ILE A 69 -3.57 4.98 -1.49
C ILE A 69 -3.21 3.92 -0.45
N ASN A 70 -4.20 3.37 0.25
CA ASN A 70 -3.99 2.27 1.20
C ASN A 70 -4.34 0.96 0.50
N LEU A 71 -3.47 -0.04 0.64
CA LEU A 71 -3.63 -1.33 -0.01
C LEU A 71 -3.26 -2.48 0.93
N ASP A 72 -3.97 -3.58 0.82
CA ASP A 72 -3.65 -4.90 1.36
C ASP A 72 -4.08 -5.95 0.34
N ILE A 73 -3.11 -6.51 -0.37
CA ILE A 73 -3.32 -7.41 -1.51
C ILE A 73 -2.46 -8.65 -1.32
N ILE A 74 -3.07 -9.81 -1.55
CA ILE A 74 -2.40 -11.12 -1.46
C ILE A 74 -2.29 -11.72 -2.86
N VAL A 75 -1.08 -12.13 -3.23
CA VAL A 75 -0.77 -12.92 -4.42
C VAL A 75 -0.26 -14.28 -3.94
N PRO A 76 -1.05 -15.36 -3.97
CA PRO A 76 -0.70 -16.62 -3.30
C PRO A 76 0.33 -17.49 -4.04
N ALA A 77 0.55 -17.24 -5.34
CA ALA A 77 1.33 -18.11 -6.20
C ALA A 77 2.69 -17.53 -6.64
N ILE A 78 3.06 -16.35 -6.13
CA ILE A 78 4.29 -15.64 -6.50
C ILE A 78 4.95 -15.09 -5.23
N SER A 79 6.26 -15.31 -5.09
CA SER A 79 7.06 -14.78 -3.98
C SER A 79 7.17 -13.26 -4.00
N CYS A 80 7.32 -12.65 -2.82
CA CYS A 80 7.49 -11.21 -2.65
C CYS A 80 8.72 -10.61 -3.34
N ASP A 81 9.78 -11.41 -3.51
CA ASP A 81 11.03 -10.96 -4.14
C ASP A 81 10.86 -10.72 -5.65
N LEU A 82 9.85 -11.35 -6.26
CA LEU A 82 9.60 -11.30 -7.69
C LEU A 82 8.47 -10.34 -8.03
N LEU A 83 7.83 -9.66 -7.06
CA LEU A 83 6.75 -8.70 -7.34
C LEU A 83 7.26 -7.27 -7.13
N SER A 84 7.14 -6.41 -8.13
CA SER A 84 7.33 -4.97 -7.98
C SER A 84 5.99 -4.26 -7.81
N ILE A 85 6.03 -3.08 -7.19
CA ILE A 85 4.91 -2.15 -7.19
C ILE A 85 5.42 -0.79 -7.63
N ASP A 86 4.78 -0.26 -8.67
CA ASP A 86 5.16 1.01 -9.26
C ASP A 86 3.91 1.86 -9.47
N ALA A 87 4.07 3.18 -9.40
CA ALA A 87 3.02 4.14 -9.72
C ALA A 87 3.52 5.16 -10.74
N MET A 88 2.62 5.54 -11.66
CA MET A 88 2.87 6.53 -12.70
C MET A 88 1.68 7.46 -12.80
N ASP A 89 1.93 8.76 -12.75
CA ASP A 89 0.88 9.76 -12.93
C ASP A 89 0.80 10.27 -14.37
N THR A 90 -0.27 11.01 -14.71
CA THR A 90 -0.42 11.63 -16.04
C THR A 90 0.63 12.69 -16.36
N THR A 91 1.38 13.16 -15.36
CA THR A 91 2.47 14.13 -15.55
C THR A 91 3.79 13.46 -15.92
N GLY A 92 3.85 12.12 -15.83
CA GLY A 92 5.04 11.32 -16.07
C GLY A 92 5.94 11.14 -14.86
N GLU A 93 5.52 11.58 -13.65
CA GLU A 93 6.22 11.24 -12.41
C GLU A 93 6.07 9.75 -12.16
N GLN A 94 7.21 9.06 -12.09
CA GLN A 94 7.29 7.64 -11.80
C GLN A 94 7.82 7.45 -10.39
N HIS A 95 7.03 6.75 -9.58
CA HIS A 95 7.50 6.19 -8.32
C HIS A 95 7.73 4.69 -8.55
N LEU A 96 8.94 4.35 -8.98
CA LEU A 96 9.38 2.97 -9.16
C LEU A 96 9.73 2.36 -7.81
N GLN A 97 9.40 1.08 -7.60
CA GLN A 97 9.69 0.35 -6.37
C GLN A 97 9.33 1.19 -5.13
N ILE A 98 8.03 1.43 -4.92
CA ILE A 98 7.58 2.28 -3.80
C ILE A 98 7.82 1.54 -2.48
N GLU A 99 8.97 1.79 -1.86
CA GLU A 99 9.41 1.04 -0.68
C GLU A 99 9.09 1.72 0.65
N HIS A 100 8.87 3.04 0.65
CA HIS A 100 8.93 3.82 1.90
C HIS A 100 7.77 3.62 2.88
N ASN A 101 6.65 3.03 2.47
CA ASN A 101 5.48 2.78 3.34
C ASN A 101 4.73 1.49 2.97
N ILE A 102 5.37 0.61 2.19
CA ILE A 102 4.83 -0.66 1.75
C ILE A 102 5.65 -1.79 2.36
N PHE A 103 4.94 -2.78 2.88
CA PHE A 103 5.50 -3.96 3.50
C PHE A 103 5.14 -5.17 2.65
N LYS A 104 6.12 -6.07 2.50
CA LYS A 104 5.95 -7.35 1.82
C LYS A 104 6.13 -8.45 2.84
N ARG A 105 5.15 -9.34 2.95
CA ARG A 105 5.21 -10.49 3.86
C ARG A 105 5.10 -11.78 3.05
N ARG A 106 6.11 -12.65 3.20
CA ARG A 106 6.13 -13.97 2.57
C ARG A 106 5.06 -14.86 3.18
N LEU A 107 4.30 -15.51 2.32
CA LEU A 107 3.25 -16.45 2.68
C LEU A 107 3.61 -17.85 2.17
N ASP A 108 3.16 -18.86 2.89
CA ASP A 108 3.07 -20.23 2.39
C ASP A 108 1.95 -20.33 1.34
N LEU A 109 1.94 -21.41 0.55
CA LEU A 109 0.88 -21.72 -0.41
C LEU A 109 -0.50 -21.83 0.28
N SER A 110 -0.51 -22.14 1.57
CA SER A 110 -1.72 -22.16 2.42
C SER A 110 -2.19 -20.76 2.86
N GLY A 111 -1.47 -19.69 2.51
CA GLY A 111 -1.77 -18.31 2.92
C GLY A 111 -1.34 -17.94 4.34
N LYS A 112 -0.52 -18.78 4.99
CA LYS A 112 0.03 -18.49 6.33
C LYS A 112 1.36 -17.74 6.23
N PRO A 113 1.64 -16.77 7.12
CA PRO A 113 2.90 -16.05 7.11
C PRO A 113 4.06 -16.97 7.52
N ILE A 114 5.14 -16.99 6.72
CA ILE A 114 6.35 -17.78 7.01
C ILE A 114 7.34 -16.96 7.85
N GLU A 115 7.40 -15.65 7.60
CA GLU A 115 8.32 -14.71 8.26
C GLU A 115 7.57 -13.47 8.77
N ASP A 116 8.18 -12.80 9.75
CA ASP A 116 7.76 -11.47 10.17
C ASP A 116 7.88 -10.47 9.01
N PRO A 117 7.00 -9.45 8.93
CA PRO A 117 6.98 -8.52 7.82
C PRO A 117 8.29 -7.76 7.69
N GLN A 118 9.02 -7.99 6.60
CA GLN A 118 10.18 -7.18 6.27
C GLN A 118 9.69 -5.88 5.60
N LYS A 119 10.20 -4.74 6.05
CA LYS A 119 10.12 -3.51 5.24
C LYS A 119 10.80 -3.80 3.91
N ALA A 120 10.28 -3.24 2.82
CA ALA A 120 11.04 -3.19 1.58
C ALA A 120 12.30 -2.35 1.86
N ASN A 121 13.38 -3.02 2.25
CA ASN A 121 14.63 -2.39 2.66
C ASN A 121 15.66 -2.67 1.57
N ILE A 122 15.98 -1.63 0.80
CA ILE A 122 17.32 -1.06 0.62
C ILE A 122 18.42 -1.83 1.37
N THR A 123 18.86 -2.95 0.79
CA THR A 123 20.18 -3.58 0.90
C THR A 123 20.17 -4.59 -0.24
N ASP A 124 20.35 -4.15 -1.50
CA ASP A 124 21.64 -4.39 -2.16
C ASP A 124 21.98 -3.37 -3.27
N THR A 125 21.23 -2.27 -3.44
CA THR A 125 21.45 -1.30 -4.56
C THR A 125 21.90 0.11 -4.16
N LYS A 126 22.16 0.41 -2.89
CA LYS A 126 22.71 1.71 -2.45
C LYS A 126 24.10 1.64 -1.82
N ALA A 127 24.99 0.89 -2.46
CA ALA A 127 26.44 1.04 -2.30
C ALA A 127 27.11 1.30 -3.66
N LEU A 128 26.56 2.20 -4.46
CA LEU A 128 27.29 2.77 -5.61
C LEU A 128 27.04 4.27 -5.72
N SER A 129 27.42 5.00 -4.68
CA SER A 129 27.73 6.43 -4.75
C SER A 129 28.34 6.88 -3.43
N LYS A 130 29.65 6.68 -3.27
CA LYS A 130 30.59 7.75 -2.95
C LYS A 130 32.01 7.21 -2.77
N THR A 131 32.92 7.93 -3.43
CA THR A 131 34.37 7.98 -3.22
C THR A 131 35.19 6.87 -3.85
N THR A 132 35.43 7.03 -5.16
CA THR A 132 36.66 6.62 -5.82
C THR A 132 37.84 7.32 -5.14
N GLU A 133 38.32 6.78 -4.02
CA GLU A 133 39.66 7.04 -3.55
C GLU A 133 40.55 5.87 -3.98
N LYS A 134 41.46 6.20 -4.88
CA LYS A 134 42.58 5.38 -5.33
C LYS A 134 43.27 4.74 -4.12
N THR A 135 43.10 3.44 -3.94
CA THR A 135 44.10 2.63 -3.24
C THR A 135 44.75 1.73 -4.28
N ILE A 136 45.94 2.14 -4.69
CA ILE A 136 46.88 1.30 -5.43
C ILE A 136 47.32 0.19 -4.48
N ALA A 137 46.89 -1.04 -4.76
CA ALA A 137 47.46 -2.24 -4.16
C ALA A 137 47.66 -3.31 -5.25
N ASN A 138 48.88 -3.31 -5.78
CA ASN A 138 49.65 -4.44 -6.34
C ASN A 138 48.92 -5.62 -7.00
N ILE A 139 49.06 -5.64 -8.34
CA ILE A 139 49.13 -6.76 -9.28
C ILE A 139 49.05 -8.17 -8.67
N THR A 140 47.96 -8.87 -8.97
CA THR A 140 47.98 -10.27 -9.43
C THR A 140 47.03 -10.38 -10.62
N ALA A 141 47.37 -11.22 -11.61
CA ALA A 141 46.79 -11.34 -12.95
C ALA A 141 45.33 -10.87 -13.13
N GLU A 142 45.04 -10.13 -14.21
CA GLU A 142 43.68 -9.86 -14.69
C GLU A 142 42.94 -11.20 -14.93
N THR A 143 42.31 -11.75 -13.89
CA THR A 143 41.42 -12.90 -14.02
C THR A 143 40.10 -12.39 -14.60
N CYS A 144 40.08 -12.20 -15.91
CA CYS A 144 38.88 -11.92 -16.68
C CYS A 144 37.92 -13.10 -16.53
N GLY A 145 36.81 -12.91 -15.83
CA GLY A 145 35.78 -13.93 -15.69
C GLY A 145 35.03 -14.17 -17.01
N ASP A 146 34.60 -15.41 -17.23
CA ASP A 146 33.89 -15.80 -18.45
C ASP A 146 32.46 -15.25 -18.47
N CYS A 147 32.07 -14.63 -19.59
CA CYS A 147 30.70 -14.16 -19.84
C CYS A 147 29.82 -15.23 -20.50
N TYR A 148 30.25 -16.50 -20.58
CA TYR A 148 29.51 -17.62 -21.15
C TYR A 148 28.97 -17.31 -22.56
N GLY A 149 29.84 -16.78 -23.42
CA GLY A 149 29.50 -16.40 -24.80
C GLY A 149 28.86 -15.02 -24.98
N ALA A 150 28.53 -14.30 -23.90
CA ALA A 150 27.96 -12.96 -23.98
C ALA A 150 29.00 -11.83 -24.15
N ALA A 151 30.31 -12.11 -24.04
CA ALA A 151 31.37 -11.12 -24.24
C ALA A 151 31.30 -10.50 -25.64
N ASN A 152 31.37 -9.16 -25.73
CA ASN A 152 31.38 -8.42 -26.98
C ASN A 152 32.15 -7.11 -26.81
N GLU A 153 33.29 -6.99 -27.48
CA GLU A 153 34.11 -5.78 -27.44
C GLU A 153 33.38 -4.58 -28.08
N ALA A 154 32.48 -4.81 -29.05
CA ALA A 154 31.71 -3.74 -29.69
C ALA A 154 30.62 -3.14 -28.78
N LEU A 155 30.18 -3.87 -27.75
CA LEU A 155 29.21 -3.40 -26.74
C LEU A 155 29.89 -3.03 -25.41
N GLY A 156 31.23 -3.01 -25.36
CA GLY A 156 31.98 -2.70 -24.13
C GLY A 156 32.04 -3.84 -23.11
N ILE A 157 31.54 -5.03 -23.44
CA ILE A 157 31.52 -6.19 -22.54
C ILE A 157 32.80 -7.02 -22.76
N LYS A 158 33.84 -6.72 -21.99
CA LYS A 158 35.14 -7.40 -22.12
C LYS A 158 35.27 -8.63 -21.20
N CYS A 159 34.77 -8.53 -19.96
CA CYS A 159 34.91 -9.55 -18.93
C CYS A 159 33.71 -9.52 -17.98
N CYS A 160 33.34 -10.66 -17.40
CA CYS A 160 32.26 -10.76 -16.41
C CYS A 160 32.78 -11.39 -15.13
N ASN A 161 33.04 -10.56 -14.12
CA ASN A 161 33.67 -10.97 -12.88
C ASN A 161 32.64 -11.28 -11.79
N THR A 162 31.53 -10.56 -11.77
CA THR A 162 30.42 -10.77 -10.84
C THR A 162 29.22 -11.46 -11.53
N CYS A 163 28.31 -12.02 -10.75
CA CYS A 163 27.05 -12.55 -11.29
C CYS A 163 26.26 -11.45 -12.01
N GLU A 164 26.31 -10.22 -11.49
CA GLU A 164 25.60 -9.08 -12.07
C GLU A 164 26.19 -8.67 -13.43
N ASP A 165 27.51 -8.73 -13.58
CA ASP A 165 28.16 -8.49 -14.88
C ASP A 165 27.69 -9.50 -15.93
N VAL A 166 27.52 -10.78 -15.55
CA VAL A 166 27.00 -11.82 -16.45
C VAL A 166 25.53 -11.54 -16.81
N LYS A 167 24.69 -11.18 -15.84
CA LYS A 167 23.29 -10.80 -16.09
C LYS A 167 23.20 -9.60 -17.03
N GLU A 168 23.98 -8.56 -16.78
CA GLU A 168 23.99 -7.35 -17.60
C GLU A 168 24.47 -7.64 -19.03
N ALA A 169 25.51 -8.46 -19.19
CA ALA A 169 25.99 -8.87 -20.51
C ALA A 169 24.91 -9.60 -21.34
N TYR A 170 24.17 -10.50 -20.71
CA TYR A 170 23.05 -11.21 -21.33
C TYR A 170 21.89 -10.27 -21.65
N ARG A 171 21.57 -9.34 -20.73
CA ARG A 171 20.53 -8.32 -20.92
C ARG A 171 20.83 -7.40 -22.10
N LEU A 172 22.07 -6.92 -22.21
CA LEU A 172 22.54 -6.08 -23.33
C LEU A 172 22.46 -6.81 -24.67
N ARG A 173 22.66 -8.13 -24.68
CA ARG A 173 22.49 -8.99 -25.86
C ARG A 173 21.05 -9.47 -26.08
N GLN A 174 20.13 -9.14 -25.16
CA GLN A 174 18.75 -9.66 -25.16
C GLN A 174 18.68 -11.20 -25.21
N TRP A 175 19.63 -11.86 -24.57
CA TRP A 175 19.66 -13.32 -24.46
C TRP A 175 19.05 -13.77 -23.15
N ALA A 176 18.40 -14.94 -23.17
CA ALA A 176 17.91 -15.57 -21.95
C ALA A 176 19.10 -16.06 -21.12
N LEU A 177 19.15 -15.63 -19.85
CA LEU A 177 20.18 -16.10 -18.93
C LEU A 177 20.05 -17.62 -18.70
N PRO A 178 21.13 -18.42 -18.85
CA PRO A 178 21.09 -19.83 -18.49
C PRO A 178 20.88 -19.99 -16.98
N VAL A 179 20.43 -21.16 -16.56
CA VAL A 179 20.10 -21.45 -15.16
C VAL A 179 21.26 -21.01 -14.25
N PRO A 180 21.07 -20.08 -13.30
CA PRO A 180 22.20 -19.48 -12.58
C PRO A 180 23.07 -20.46 -11.78
N SER A 181 22.59 -21.68 -11.52
CA SER A 181 23.42 -22.76 -10.95
C SER A 181 24.56 -23.21 -11.88
N THR A 182 24.43 -23.04 -13.20
CA THR A 182 25.49 -23.38 -14.17
C THR A 182 26.56 -22.29 -14.27
N ILE A 183 26.28 -21.08 -13.78
CA ILE A 183 27.18 -19.94 -13.79
C ILE A 183 27.98 -19.91 -12.49
N LYS A 184 29.29 -20.12 -12.57
CA LYS A 184 30.19 -20.12 -11.38
C LYS A 184 30.09 -18.83 -10.57
N GLN A 185 29.98 -17.69 -11.26
CA GLN A 185 29.85 -16.37 -10.64
C GLN A 185 28.56 -16.19 -9.83
N CYS A 186 27.52 -16.99 -10.10
CA CYS A 186 26.20 -16.86 -9.49
C CYS A 186 25.91 -17.90 -8.39
N GLN A 187 26.78 -18.89 -8.18
CA GLN A 187 26.52 -20.02 -7.25
C GLN A 187 26.28 -19.60 -5.80
N ASN A 188 26.92 -18.50 -5.35
CA ASN A 188 26.80 -17.99 -3.99
C ASN A 188 25.86 -16.76 -3.89
N ASP A 189 25.17 -16.42 -4.98
CA ASP A 189 24.28 -15.27 -5.02
C ASP A 189 22.95 -15.61 -4.32
N LYS A 190 22.49 -14.72 -3.43
CA LYS A 190 21.15 -14.79 -2.81
C LYS A 190 20.04 -14.88 -3.86
N SER A 191 20.32 -14.45 -5.09
CA SER A 191 19.46 -14.60 -6.26
C SER A 191 19.05 -16.05 -6.54
N ILE A 192 19.88 -17.06 -6.20
CA ILE A 192 19.51 -18.47 -6.38
C ILE A 192 18.39 -18.88 -5.43
N GLU A 193 18.44 -18.43 -4.18
CA GLU A 193 17.38 -18.70 -3.20
C GLU A 193 16.08 -17.99 -3.58
N LYS A 194 16.15 -16.74 -4.07
CA LYS A 194 14.98 -16.03 -4.64
C LYS A 194 14.32 -16.84 -5.75
N MET A 195 15.11 -17.52 -6.60
CA MET A 195 14.55 -18.31 -7.69
C MET A 195 13.89 -19.62 -7.25
N LYS A 196 14.46 -20.33 -6.27
CA LYS A 196 13.83 -21.56 -5.73
C LYS A 196 12.45 -21.28 -5.12
N HIS A 197 12.29 -20.09 -4.54
CA HIS A 197 11.06 -19.69 -3.87
C HIS A 197 10.05 -18.98 -4.77
N ALA A 198 10.41 -18.65 -6.02
CA ALA A 198 9.61 -17.82 -6.93
C ALA A 198 8.13 -18.22 -7.03
N PHE A 199 7.84 -19.52 -7.12
CA PHE A 199 6.46 -20.05 -7.26
C PHE A 199 6.06 -21.05 -6.15
N THR A 200 6.87 -21.17 -5.09
CA THR A 200 6.57 -22.05 -3.94
C THR A 200 6.09 -21.27 -2.73
N GLN A 201 5.93 -19.95 -2.87
CA GLN A 201 5.50 -19.02 -1.85
C GLN A 201 4.53 -18.02 -2.44
N GLY A 202 3.72 -17.40 -1.58
CA GLY A 202 2.91 -16.24 -1.89
C GLY A 202 3.48 -14.96 -1.27
N CYS A 203 2.86 -13.85 -1.62
CA CYS A 203 3.17 -12.54 -1.08
C CYS A 203 1.91 -11.80 -0.61
N GLN A 204 1.98 -11.23 0.59
CA GLN A 204 1.08 -10.18 1.03
C GLN A 204 1.79 -8.83 0.88
N ILE A 205 1.22 -7.94 0.08
CA ILE A 205 1.67 -6.56 -0.09
C ILE A 205 0.68 -5.67 0.64
N TYR A 206 1.13 -4.95 1.67
CA TYR A 206 0.24 -4.09 2.45
C TYR A 206 0.94 -2.82 2.91
N GLY A 207 0.17 -1.76 3.11
CA GLY A 207 0.68 -0.47 3.54
C GLY A 207 -0.01 0.67 2.79
N TYR A 208 0.75 1.72 2.50
CA TYR A 208 0.24 2.84 1.73
C TYR A 208 1.31 3.47 0.85
N MET A 209 0.86 4.16 -0.19
CA MET A 209 1.69 5.01 -1.04
C MET A 209 1.08 6.41 -1.11
N GLU A 210 1.93 7.41 -1.31
CA GLU A 210 1.52 8.80 -1.52
C GLU A 210 1.83 9.19 -2.95
N VAL A 211 0.78 9.47 -3.73
CA VAL A 211 0.87 9.85 -5.14
C VAL A 211 0.34 11.26 -5.33
N ASN A 212 0.63 11.90 -6.46
CA ASN A 212 -0.03 13.16 -6.79
C ASN A 212 -1.54 12.95 -6.91
N ARG A 213 -2.34 13.91 -6.43
CA ARG A 213 -3.80 13.88 -6.57
C ARG A 213 -4.22 14.29 -7.98
N VAL A 214 -3.82 13.51 -8.97
CA VAL A 214 -4.12 13.65 -10.39
C VAL A 214 -4.47 12.28 -10.98
N GLY A 215 -4.95 12.22 -12.21
CA GLY A 215 -5.13 10.92 -12.88
C GLY A 215 -3.81 10.15 -12.93
N GLY A 216 -3.88 8.83 -12.79
CA GLY A 216 -2.66 8.02 -12.74
C GLY A 216 -2.94 6.53 -12.77
N SER A 217 -1.87 5.75 -12.63
CA SER A 217 -1.94 4.31 -12.56
C SER A 217 -0.94 3.78 -11.55
N PHE A 218 -1.25 2.65 -10.95
CA PHE A 218 -0.26 1.88 -10.21
C PHE A 218 -0.41 0.41 -10.61
N HIS A 219 0.71 -0.28 -10.69
CA HIS A 219 0.75 -1.66 -11.12
C HIS A 219 1.55 -2.53 -10.17
N ILE A 220 1.08 -3.75 -9.99
CA ILE A 220 1.81 -4.82 -9.30
C ILE A 220 2.13 -5.85 -10.36
N ALA A 221 3.40 -6.05 -10.68
CA ALA A 221 3.80 -6.94 -11.76
C ALA A 221 4.98 -7.82 -11.33
N PRO A 222 5.14 -9.00 -11.94
CA PRO A 222 6.30 -9.82 -11.72
C PRO A 222 7.56 -9.20 -12.35
N GLY A 223 8.71 -9.42 -11.73
CA GLY A 223 10.02 -8.96 -12.21
C GLY A 223 10.47 -7.63 -11.63
N ASP A 224 11.75 -7.34 -11.81
CA ASP A 224 12.30 -6.03 -11.49
C ASP A 224 11.88 -5.01 -12.55
N SER A 225 11.34 -3.88 -12.11
CA SER A 225 10.91 -2.79 -12.97
C SER A 225 12.06 -1.84 -13.32
N PHE A 226 12.19 -1.49 -14.59
CA PHE A 226 13.18 -0.52 -15.07
C PHE A 226 12.66 0.25 -16.29
N SER A 227 13.21 1.44 -16.52
CA SER A 227 12.84 2.30 -17.65
C SER A 227 13.99 2.35 -18.66
N VAL A 228 13.72 1.97 -19.91
CA VAL A 228 14.67 2.09 -21.03
C VAL A 228 14.01 2.90 -22.13
N ASN A 229 14.66 3.99 -22.57
CA ASN A 229 14.13 4.87 -23.62
C ASN A 229 12.69 5.36 -23.34
N HIS A 230 12.37 5.71 -22.09
CA HIS A 230 11.01 6.10 -21.64
C HIS A 230 9.95 4.99 -21.73
N VAL A 231 10.35 3.74 -21.98
CA VAL A 231 9.47 2.57 -21.92
C VAL A 231 9.70 1.85 -20.59
N HIS A 232 8.63 1.67 -19.84
CA HIS A 232 8.62 0.90 -18.60
C HIS A 232 8.53 -0.59 -18.91
N VAL A 233 9.50 -1.37 -18.43
CA VAL A 233 9.63 -2.80 -18.68
C VAL A 233 9.90 -3.56 -17.39
N HIS A 234 9.44 -4.81 -17.34
CA HIS A 234 9.70 -5.71 -16.23
C HIS A 234 10.60 -6.87 -16.70
N ASP A 235 11.69 -7.12 -15.98
CA ASP A 235 12.54 -8.28 -16.22
C ASP A 235 12.03 -9.49 -15.44
N VAL A 236 11.44 -10.45 -16.15
CA VAL A 236 10.91 -11.69 -15.60
C VAL A 236 11.80 -12.90 -15.86
N GLN A 237 13.00 -12.69 -16.42
CA GLN A 237 13.91 -13.79 -16.70
C GLN A 237 14.40 -14.45 -15.40
N PRO A 238 14.66 -15.77 -15.40
CA PRO A 238 14.61 -16.69 -16.54
C PRO A 238 13.24 -17.37 -16.76
N TYR A 239 12.16 -16.85 -16.17
CA TYR A 239 10.86 -17.52 -16.19
C TYR A 239 10.09 -17.30 -17.50
N SER A 240 9.32 -18.31 -17.88
CA SER A 240 8.34 -18.17 -18.96
C SER A 240 7.13 -17.40 -18.44
N SER A 241 6.54 -16.58 -19.31
CA SER A 241 5.28 -15.86 -19.06
C SER A 241 4.17 -16.76 -18.49
N SER A 242 4.09 -18.00 -18.98
CA SER A 242 3.11 -19.00 -18.57
C SER A 242 3.19 -19.41 -17.09
N GLN A 243 4.32 -19.18 -16.42
CA GLN A 243 4.53 -19.57 -15.02
C GLN A 243 3.94 -18.55 -14.02
N PHE A 244 3.65 -17.32 -14.48
CA PHE A 244 3.19 -16.25 -13.61
C PHE A 244 1.69 -16.28 -13.39
N ASN A 245 1.26 -16.88 -12.29
CA ASN A 245 -0.14 -16.88 -11.90
C ASN A 245 -0.49 -15.62 -11.08
N MET A 246 -1.10 -14.63 -11.74
CA MET A 246 -1.55 -13.36 -11.13
C MET A 246 -2.92 -13.46 -10.42
N THR A 247 -3.32 -14.65 -9.98
CA THR A 247 -4.45 -14.79 -9.04
C THR A 247 -4.16 -13.95 -7.82
N HIS A 248 -5.14 -13.17 -7.37
CA HIS A 248 -4.93 -12.26 -6.25
C HIS A 248 -6.21 -12.03 -5.46
N LYS A 249 -6.03 -11.74 -4.18
CA LYS A 249 -7.10 -11.32 -3.27
C LYS A 249 -6.83 -9.89 -2.82
N ILE A 250 -7.72 -8.98 -3.17
CA ILE A 250 -7.73 -7.62 -2.63
C ILE A 250 -8.44 -7.68 -1.28
N ARG A 251 -7.69 -7.60 -0.18
CA ARG A 251 -8.28 -7.53 1.15
C ARG A 251 -8.79 -6.13 1.43
N HIS A 252 -8.01 -5.13 1.07
CA HIS A 252 -8.38 -3.73 1.21
C HIS A 252 -7.76 -2.87 0.11
N LEU A 253 -8.56 -1.97 -0.46
CA LEU A 253 -8.07 -0.91 -1.33
C LEU A 253 -8.88 0.36 -1.11
N SER A 254 -8.23 1.41 -0.62
CA SER A 254 -8.89 2.69 -0.34
C SER A 254 -8.02 3.89 -0.73
N PHE A 255 -8.71 5.01 -0.96
CA PHE A 255 -8.10 6.27 -1.37
C PHE A 255 -8.44 7.36 -0.35
N GLY A 256 -7.39 8.00 0.16
CA GLY A 256 -7.46 9.02 1.18
C GLY A 256 -7.69 8.47 2.58
N LEU A 257 -8.42 9.24 3.38
CA LEU A 257 -8.79 8.89 4.75
C LEU A 257 -9.94 7.89 4.76
N ASN A 258 -9.94 7.01 5.77
CA ASN A 258 -11.08 6.13 6.01
C ASN A 258 -12.20 6.94 6.66
N ILE A 259 -13.39 6.90 6.06
CA ILE A 259 -14.57 7.65 6.50
C ILE A 259 -15.59 6.64 7.03
N PRO A 260 -16.12 6.79 8.24
CA PRO A 260 -17.14 5.89 8.77
C PRO A 260 -18.33 5.79 7.80
N GLY A 261 -18.76 4.56 7.50
CA GLY A 261 -19.87 4.29 6.56
C GLY A 261 -19.48 4.25 5.08
N LYS A 262 -18.26 4.65 4.72
CA LYS A 262 -17.74 4.47 3.35
C LYS A 262 -17.35 3.01 3.12
N THR A 263 -18.01 2.36 2.17
CA THR A 263 -17.61 1.03 1.68
C THR A 263 -16.68 1.19 0.49
N ASN A 264 -15.63 0.36 0.40
CA ASN A 264 -14.79 0.32 -0.79
C ASN A 264 -15.22 -0.86 -1.68
N PRO A 265 -15.56 -0.63 -2.95
CA PRO A 265 -16.10 -1.69 -3.83
C PRO A 265 -15.14 -2.87 -4.09
N MET A 266 -13.84 -2.69 -3.83
CA MET A 266 -12.81 -3.68 -4.13
C MET A 266 -12.37 -4.50 -2.90
N ASP A 267 -12.87 -4.16 -1.72
CA ASP A 267 -12.53 -4.87 -0.49
C ASP A 267 -13.06 -6.31 -0.54
N ASP A 268 -12.25 -7.24 -0.04
CA ASP A 268 -12.49 -8.70 -0.04
C ASP A 268 -12.78 -9.34 -1.41
N THR A 269 -12.25 -8.77 -2.50
CA THR A 269 -12.43 -9.33 -3.85
C THR A 269 -11.35 -10.36 -4.20
N LEU A 270 -11.75 -11.55 -4.64
CA LEU A 270 -10.86 -12.60 -5.16
C LEU A 270 -10.95 -12.63 -6.69
N VAL A 271 -9.81 -12.55 -7.35
CA VAL A 271 -9.68 -12.62 -8.81
C VAL A 271 -8.77 -13.78 -9.16
N ILE A 272 -9.24 -14.68 -10.02
CA ILE A 272 -8.53 -15.92 -10.39
C ILE A 272 -7.98 -15.79 -11.81
N ALA A 273 -6.67 -15.95 -11.96
CA ALA A 273 -6.01 -16.05 -13.26
C ALA A 273 -6.12 -17.48 -13.78
N ARG A 274 -6.69 -17.65 -14.98
CA ARG A 274 -6.81 -18.97 -15.64
C ARG A 274 -5.58 -19.34 -16.47
N GLU A 275 -4.82 -18.33 -16.87
CA GLU A 275 -3.63 -18.44 -17.70
C GLU A 275 -2.48 -17.66 -17.05
N GLY A 276 -1.25 -18.03 -17.38
CA GLY A 276 -0.07 -17.30 -16.93
C GLY A 276 0.04 -15.94 -17.62
N MET A 277 0.52 -14.92 -16.89
CA MET A 277 0.67 -13.54 -17.36
C MET A 277 -0.65 -12.87 -17.79
N LEU A 278 -1.79 -13.33 -17.26
CA LEU A 278 -3.06 -12.66 -17.53
C LEU A 278 -3.11 -11.30 -16.80
N LEU A 279 -3.31 -10.24 -17.59
CA LEU A 279 -3.39 -8.86 -17.11
C LEU A 279 -4.81 -8.52 -16.63
N PHE A 280 -4.92 -7.94 -15.44
CA PHE A 280 -6.14 -7.43 -14.84
C PHE A 280 -6.10 -5.91 -14.75
N LEU A 281 -6.98 -5.26 -15.50
CA LEU A 281 -7.15 -3.81 -15.51
C LEU A 281 -8.42 -3.42 -14.75
N LYS A 282 -8.27 -2.62 -13.70
CA LYS A 282 -9.39 -2.06 -12.92
C LYS A 282 -9.35 -0.53 -12.98
N SER A 283 -10.38 0.06 -13.58
CA SER A 283 -10.53 1.53 -13.61
C SER A 283 -11.33 2.01 -12.40
N ILE A 284 -10.77 2.96 -11.65
CA ILE A 284 -11.35 3.52 -10.43
C ILE A 284 -11.53 5.01 -10.65
N LEU A 285 -12.78 5.47 -10.64
CA LEU A 285 -13.12 6.89 -10.82
C LEU A 285 -13.34 7.55 -9.44
N LEU A 286 -12.48 8.49 -9.09
CA LEU A 286 -12.53 9.27 -7.85
C LEU A 286 -12.86 10.73 -8.17
N ARG A 287 -14.15 11.12 -8.07
CA ARG A 287 -14.62 12.51 -8.26
C ARG A 287 -13.89 13.27 -9.39
N ASN A 288 -13.96 12.72 -10.61
CA ASN A 288 -13.33 13.21 -11.86
C ASN A 288 -11.82 12.93 -12.04
N GLN A 289 -11.20 12.14 -11.18
CA GLN A 289 -9.86 11.57 -11.43
C GLN A 289 -9.98 10.09 -11.75
N GLN A 290 -9.38 9.65 -12.85
CA GLN A 290 -9.32 8.24 -13.21
C GLN A 290 -7.99 7.67 -12.73
N TYR A 291 -8.07 6.67 -11.86
CA TYR A 291 -6.94 5.83 -11.47
C TYR A 291 -7.10 4.46 -12.11
N VAL A 292 -6.02 3.97 -12.71
CA VAL A 292 -5.98 2.62 -13.28
C VAL A 292 -5.13 1.75 -12.37
N PHE A 293 -5.74 0.71 -11.82
CA PHE A 293 -5.04 -0.33 -11.10
C PHE A 293 -4.78 -1.50 -12.05
N VAL A 294 -3.52 -1.94 -12.13
CA VAL A 294 -3.10 -3.05 -12.98
C VAL A 294 -2.44 -4.14 -12.15
N LEU A 295 -2.84 -5.38 -12.39
CA LEU A 295 -2.26 -6.60 -11.81
C LEU A 295 -1.97 -7.62 -12.91
#